data_AF-E7DPL3-F1
#
_entry.id   AF-E7DPL3-F1
#
_cell.length_a   1.000
_cell.length_b   1.000
_cell.length_c   1.000
_cell.angle_alpha   90.00
_cell.angle_beta   90.00
_cell.angle_gamma   90.00
#
_symmetry.space_group_name_H-M   'P 1'
#
loop_
_entity.id
_entity.type
_entity.pdbx_description
1 polymer ?
#
loop_
_entity_poly.entity_id
_entity_poly.type
_entity_poly.pdbx_seq_one_letter_code
_entity_poly.pdbx_strand_id
1 'polypeptide(L)'
;MVMFDLLLKNQLSAPKKLKFKNEILARVQGRNSEALNDEIKFYKTELLPYFIKLSQQNPVFSVTEQLRLLVGVWTPIWSTISFHESLPQRIQEQSFQIFQHDGYCASVARYIMGKEQSLSENFQSRLPAYDFMLIQKYGVQNGKWYL
;
A
#
# COMPACT_ATOMS: atom_id res chain seq x y z
N MET A 1 13.52 -25.40 -5.61
CA MET A 1 12.27 -24.60 -5.69
C MET A 1 11.17 -25.33 -4.92
N VAL A 2 11.23 -25.36 -3.58
CA VAL A 2 10.25 -26.08 -2.70
C VAL A 2 10.09 -25.40 -1.33
N MET A 3 11.15 -24.74 -0.82
CA MET A 3 11.11 -24.08 0.50
C MET A 3 10.17 -22.86 0.59
N PHE A 4 10.01 -22.10 -0.49
CA PHE A 4 9.17 -20.90 -0.53
C PHE A 4 7.67 -21.22 -0.43
N ASP A 5 7.22 -22.29 -1.11
CA ASP A 5 5.81 -22.72 -1.07
C ASP A 5 5.40 -23.27 0.30
N LEU A 6 6.35 -23.88 1.02
CA LEU A 6 6.16 -24.38 2.38
C LEU A 6 6.09 -23.26 3.42
N LEU A 7 6.88 -22.19 3.25
CA LEU A 7 6.82 -20.97 4.09
C LEU A 7 5.48 -20.24 3.94
N LEU A 8 4.91 -20.21 2.73
CA LEU A 8 3.60 -19.61 2.45
C LEU A 8 2.42 -20.47 2.96
N LYS A 9 2.51 -21.80 2.87
CA LYS A 9 1.41 -22.71 3.27
C LYS A 9 1.18 -22.81 4.78
N ASN A 10 2.21 -22.71 5.61
CA ASN A 10 2.11 -23.08 7.03
C ASN A 10 1.83 -21.92 8.02
N GLN A 11 1.78 -20.66 7.61
CA GLN A 11 1.67 -19.51 8.54
C GLN A 11 0.44 -18.60 8.32
N LEU A 12 -0.44 -18.93 7.37
CA LEU A 12 -1.40 -17.96 6.82
C LEU A 12 -2.83 -18.50 6.77
N SER A 13 -3.60 -18.34 7.85
CA SER A 13 -5.06 -18.37 7.66
C SER A 13 -5.52 -17.00 7.13
N ALA A 14 -5.85 -16.95 5.83
CA ALA A 14 -6.50 -15.80 5.18
C ALA A 14 -7.64 -15.13 5.99
N PRO A 15 -8.45 -15.88 6.78
CA PRO A 15 -9.50 -15.28 7.61
C PRO A 15 -8.99 -14.27 8.66
N LYS A 16 -7.80 -14.49 9.25
CA LYS A 16 -7.26 -13.59 10.29
C LYS A 16 -6.81 -12.25 9.72
N LYS A 17 -6.16 -12.25 8.55
CA LYS A 17 -5.75 -11.03 7.85
C LYS A 17 -6.95 -10.20 7.42
N LEU A 18 -7.98 -10.85 6.90
CA LEU A 18 -9.22 -10.19 6.50
C LEU A 18 -9.94 -9.54 7.69
N LYS A 19 -9.93 -10.19 8.86
CA LYS A 19 -10.49 -9.63 10.09
C LYS A 19 -9.82 -8.31 10.49
N PHE A 20 -8.48 -8.27 10.56
CA PHE A 20 -7.76 -7.02 10.92
C PHE A 20 -7.92 -5.92 9.87
N LYS A 21 -7.94 -6.28 8.58
CA LYS A 21 -8.25 -5.33 7.51
C LYS A 21 -9.63 -4.70 7.71
N ASN A 22 -10.65 -5.51 7.98
CA ASN A 22 -12.01 -5.04 8.20
C ASN A 22 -12.13 -4.19 9.47
N GLU A 23 -11.42 -4.54 10.55
CA GLU A 23 -11.37 -3.73 11.78
C GLU A 23 -10.71 -2.36 11.56
N ILE A 24 -9.64 -2.29 10.78
CA ILE A 24 -9.02 -1.01 10.40
C ILE A 24 -10.00 -0.18 9.57
N LEU A 25 -10.62 -0.78 8.54
CA LEU A 25 -11.56 -0.07 7.66
C LEU A 25 -12.76 0.48 8.45
N ALA A 26 -13.34 -0.30 9.37
CA ALA A 26 -14.45 0.13 10.21
C ALA A 26 -14.08 1.32 11.12
N ARG A 27 -12.83 1.40 11.59
CA ARG A 27 -12.36 2.49 12.46
C ARG A 27 -12.09 3.79 11.72
N VAL A 28 -11.76 3.71 10.43
CA VAL A 28 -11.50 4.87 9.58
C VAL A 28 -12.78 5.34 8.87
N GLN A 29 -13.77 4.46 8.74
CA GLN A 29 -15.04 4.76 8.09
C GLN A 29 -15.76 5.95 8.75
N GLY A 30 -16.11 6.96 7.96
CA GLY A 30 -16.85 8.14 8.42
C GLY A 30 -15.99 9.21 9.10
N ARG A 31 -14.67 9.01 9.24
CA ARG A 31 -13.76 10.10 9.64
C ARG A 31 -13.50 11.01 8.45
N ASN A 32 -13.77 12.31 8.60
CA ASN A 32 -13.37 13.35 7.66
C ASN A 32 -11.99 13.89 8.06
N SER A 33 -11.27 14.50 7.12
CA SER A 33 -9.92 15.05 7.35
C SER A 33 -9.90 15.98 8.58
N GLU A 34 -9.22 15.52 9.62
CA GLU A 34 -9.01 16.27 10.86
C GLU A 34 -7.71 17.08 10.74
N ALA A 35 -7.45 17.99 11.68
CA ALA A 35 -6.15 18.65 11.72
C ALA A 35 -5.02 17.59 11.83
N LEU A 36 -3.88 17.82 11.19
CA LEU A 36 -2.78 16.86 11.08
C LEU A 36 -2.36 16.24 12.44
N ASN A 37 -2.41 17.01 13.52
CA ASN A 37 -2.08 16.51 14.86
C ASN A 37 -3.10 15.48 15.37
N ASP A 38 -4.38 15.63 15.04
CA ASP A 38 -5.44 14.71 15.42
C ASP A 38 -5.36 13.42 14.59
N GLU A 39 -4.99 13.52 13.30
CA GLU A 39 -4.70 12.35 12.46
C GLU A 39 -3.50 11.55 13.00
N ILE A 40 -2.41 12.24 13.37
CA ILE A 40 -1.23 11.59 13.98
C ILE A 40 -1.58 10.91 15.30
N LYS A 41 -2.39 11.58 16.14
CA LYS A 41 -2.83 11.04 17.43
C LYS A 41 -3.69 9.80 17.21
N PHE A 42 -4.69 9.89 16.34
CA PHE A 42 -5.56 8.77 15.98
C PHE A 42 -4.78 7.58 15.42
N TYR A 43 -3.83 7.82 14.51
CA TYR A 43 -2.94 6.77 14.01
C TYR A 43 -2.21 6.06 15.16
N LYS A 44 -1.56 6.83 16.05
CA LYS A 44 -0.75 6.27 17.14
C LYS A 44 -1.59 5.50 18.16
N THR A 45 -2.80 5.97 18.47
CA THR A 45 -3.63 5.37 19.52
C THR A 45 -4.54 4.26 19.01
N GLU A 46 -5.15 4.43 17.84
CA GLU A 46 -6.20 3.53 17.34
C GLU A 46 -5.70 2.57 16.27
N LEU A 47 -4.84 3.01 15.33
CA LEU A 47 -4.49 2.20 14.16
C LEU A 47 -3.18 1.42 14.32
N LEU A 48 -2.17 2.04 14.95
CA LEU A 48 -0.83 1.47 15.12
C LEU A 48 -0.85 0.05 15.75
N PRO A 49 -1.68 -0.26 16.76
CA PRO A 49 -1.74 -1.61 17.32
C PRO A 49 -2.16 -2.67 16.28
N TYR A 50 -3.03 -2.32 15.33
CA TYR A 50 -3.47 -3.22 14.27
C TYR A 50 -2.41 -3.38 13.19
N PHE A 51 -1.71 -2.30 12.84
CA PHE A 51 -0.57 -2.37 11.91
C PHE A 51 0.58 -3.22 12.49
N ILE A 52 0.85 -3.11 13.80
CA ILE A 52 1.83 -3.99 14.47
C ILE A 52 1.40 -5.46 14.37
N LYS A 53 0.13 -5.78 14.63
CA LYS A 53 -0.40 -7.16 14.51
C LYS A 53 -0.36 -7.69 13.06
N LEU A 54 -0.66 -6.85 12.08
CA LEU A 54 -0.58 -7.20 10.66
C LEU A 54 0.87 -7.44 10.23
N SER A 55 1.80 -6.58 10.69
CA SER A 55 3.23 -6.75 10.47
C SER A 55 3.73 -8.07 11.06
N GLN A 56 3.33 -8.40 12.30
CA GLN A 56 3.55 -9.70 12.97
C GLN A 56 2.95 -10.92 12.23
N GLN A 57 2.12 -10.71 11.21
CA GLN A 57 1.55 -11.76 10.36
C GLN A 57 2.02 -11.65 8.91
N ASN A 58 2.97 -10.75 8.64
CA ASN A 58 3.62 -10.67 7.35
C ASN A 58 4.54 -11.89 7.22
N PRO A 59 4.36 -12.76 6.21
CA PRO A 59 5.23 -13.93 6.04
C PRO A 59 6.68 -13.54 5.75
N VAL A 60 6.94 -12.27 5.44
CA VAL A 60 8.26 -11.75 5.07
C VAL A 60 8.53 -10.47 5.86
N PHE A 61 9.27 -10.63 6.97
CA PHE A 61 9.54 -9.56 7.93
C PHE A 61 10.73 -8.68 7.57
N SER A 62 11.71 -9.27 6.89
CA SER A 62 12.93 -8.57 6.51
C SER A 62 12.67 -7.69 5.29
N VAL A 63 12.98 -6.40 5.40
CA VAL A 63 12.93 -5.46 4.26
C VAL A 63 13.78 -5.97 3.09
N THR A 64 14.92 -6.59 3.38
CA THR A 64 15.79 -7.19 2.36
C THR A 64 15.12 -8.36 1.64
N GLU A 65 14.29 -9.14 2.33
CA GLU A 65 13.53 -10.23 1.72
C GLU A 65 12.30 -9.71 0.98
N GLN A 66 11.65 -8.67 1.49
CA GLN A 66 10.55 -7.97 0.79
C GLN A 66 11.03 -7.41 -0.56
N LEU A 67 12.23 -6.80 -0.58
CA LEU A 67 12.82 -6.26 -1.80
C LEU A 67 12.93 -7.30 -2.92
N ARG A 68 13.33 -8.54 -2.59
CA ARG A 68 13.44 -9.62 -3.57
C ARG A 68 12.11 -10.04 -4.19
N LEU A 69 11.00 -9.77 -3.51
CA LEU A 69 9.66 -10.09 -3.98
C LEU A 69 9.04 -8.94 -4.77
N LEU A 70 9.42 -7.70 -4.45
CA LEU A 70 9.04 -6.49 -5.19
C LEU A 70 9.76 -6.43 -6.55
N VAL A 71 11.00 -6.91 -6.61
CA VAL A 71 11.77 -7.04 -7.85
C VAL A 71 11.39 -8.35 -8.53
N GLY A 72 10.33 -8.33 -9.34
CA GLY A 72 10.11 -9.35 -10.38
C GLY A 72 8.78 -10.11 -10.42
N VAL A 73 7.83 -9.99 -9.49
CA VAL A 73 6.49 -10.58 -9.65
C VAL A 73 5.42 -9.71 -8.97
N TRP A 74 4.30 -9.48 -9.67
CA TRP A 74 3.12 -8.72 -9.24
C TRP A 74 2.28 -9.46 -8.18
N THR A 75 2.90 -9.93 -7.12
CA THR A 75 2.17 -10.47 -5.96
C THR A 75 1.90 -9.29 -5.04
N PRO A 76 0.64 -9.02 -4.63
CA PRO A 76 0.34 -7.92 -3.72
C PRO A 76 0.92 -8.24 -2.34
N ILE A 77 2.16 -7.80 -2.13
CA ILE A 77 2.84 -7.80 -0.84
C ILE A 77 2.73 -6.38 -0.32
N TRP A 78 2.40 -6.26 0.96
CA TRP A 78 2.36 -4.98 1.64
C TRP A 78 3.80 -4.47 1.74
N SER A 79 4.14 -3.44 0.96
CA SER A 79 5.39 -2.70 1.10
C SER A 79 5.24 -1.66 2.21
N THR A 80 6.28 -1.48 3.02
CA THR A 80 6.33 -0.40 4.01
C THR A 80 6.98 0.87 3.47
N ILE A 81 7.37 0.90 2.20
CA ILE A 81 7.64 2.16 1.49
C ILE A 81 6.31 2.88 1.35
N SER A 82 6.21 4.05 1.98
CA SER A 82 5.03 4.89 1.85
C SER A 82 4.76 5.15 0.37
N PHE A 83 3.66 4.60 -0.14
CA PHE A 83 3.03 5.18 -1.32
C PHE A 83 2.78 6.66 -1.00
N HIS A 84 2.91 7.54 -1.98
CA HIS A 84 2.58 8.95 -1.77
C HIS A 84 1.07 9.08 -1.50
N GLU A 85 0.66 8.84 -0.25
CA GLU A 85 -0.65 9.22 0.29
C GLU A 85 -0.85 10.74 0.22
N SER A 86 0.24 11.48 0.02
CA SER A 86 0.26 12.91 -0.27
C SER A 86 -0.23 13.31 -1.66
N LEU A 87 -0.54 12.36 -2.57
CA LEU A 87 -1.15 12.67 -3.87
C LEU A 87 -2.68 12.64 -3.77
N PRO A 88 -3.33 13.80 -3.53
CA PRO A 88 -4.77 13.87 -3.30
C PRO A 88 -5.53 13.41 -4.55
N GLN A 89 -6.75 12.93 -4.37
CA GLN A 89 -7.72 12.62 -5.44
C GLN A 89 -7.29 11.56 -6.48
N ARG A 90 -6.13 10.92 -6.32
CA ARG A 90 -5.72 9.78 -7.16
C ARG A 90 -6.73 8.63 -7.04
N ILE A 91 -6.89 7.87 -8.11
CA ILE A 91 -7.71 6.65 -8.12
C ILE A 91 -6.89 5.51 -7.52
N GLN A 92 -7.18 5.15 -6.28
CA GLN A 92 -6.36 4.22 -5.51
C GLN A 92 -6.23 2.85 -6.17
N GLU A 93 -7.31 2.34 -6.76
CA GLU A 93 -7.36 1.01 -7.38
C GLU A 93 -6.58 0.95 -8.70
N GLN A 94 -6.25 2.11 -9.29
CA GLN A 94 -5.55 2.24 -10.57
C GLN A 94 -4.18 2.90 -10.42
N SER A 95 -3.76 3.18 -9.19
CA SER A 95 -2.46 3.76 -8.86
C SER A 95 -1.55 2.66 -8.30
N PHE A 96 -0.29 2.64 -8.72
CA PHE A 96 0.63 1.52 -8.42
C PHE A 96 2.09 1.97 -8.34
N GLN A 97 2.96 1.08 -7.87
CA GLN A 97 4.42 1.28 -7.85
C GLN A 97 5.11 0.23 -8.71
N ILE A 98 6.14 0.67 -9.41
CA ILE A 98 7.06 -0.18 -10.17
C ILE A 98 8.41 -0.14 -9.45
N PHE A 99 8.96 -1.30 -9.13
CA PHE A 99 10.28 -1.41 -8.52
C PHE A 99 11.28 -1.96 -9.54
N GLN A 100 12.40 -1.28 -9.70
CA GLN A 100 13.51 -1.69 -10.55
C GLN A 100 14.65 -2.26 -9.70
N HIS A 101 15.39 -3.21 -10.27
CA HIS A 101 16.49 -3.88 -9.58
C HIS A 101 17.68 -2.97 -9.28
N ASP A 102 17.77 -1.81 -9.92
CA ASP A 102 18.85 -0.81 -9.78
C ASP A 102 18.63 0.16 -8.62
N GLY A 103 17.60 -0.09 -7.79
CA GLY A 103 17.29 0.74 -6.63
C GLY A 103 16.47 1.98 -6.98
N TYR A 104 15.73 1.96 -8.08
CA TYR A 104 14.75 2.99 -8.42
C TYR A 104 13.33 2.44 -8.37
N CYS A 105 12.41 3.24 -7.85
CA CYS A 105 10.99 2.97 -7.95
C CYS A 105 10.28 4.09 -8.68
N ALA A 106 9.22 3.75 -9.40
CA ALA A 106 8.29 4.71 -9.99
C ALA A 106 6.94 4.55 -9.30
N SER A 107 6.45 5.62 -8.68
CA SER A 107 5.08 5.71 -8.20
C SER A 107 4.21 6.32 -9.28
N VAL A 108 3.19 5.60 -9.73
CA VAL A 108 2.22 6.04 -10.73
C VAL A 108 0.89 6.31 -10.03
N ALA A 109 0.46 7.57 -10.05
CA ALA A 109 -0.84 7.99 -9.56
C ALA A 109 -1.76 8.34 -10.74
N ARG A 110 -2.89 7.64 -10.84
CA ARG A 110 -3.87 7.87 -11.91
C ARG A 110 -4.93 8.86 -11.49
N TYR A 111 -5.26 9.77 -12.40
CA TYR A 111 -6.33 10.75 -12.29
C TYR A 111 -7.29 10.62 -13.46
N ILE A 112 -8.57 10.89 -13.21
CA ILE A 112 -9.57 11.08 -14.27
C ILE A 112 -10.18 12.47 -14.05
N MET A 113 -10.07 13.34 -15.05
CA MET A 113 -10.64 14.69 -14.96
C MET A 113 -12.16 14.63 -14.88
N GLY A 114 -12.76 15.37 -13.94
CA GLY A 114 -14.22 15.39 -13.76
C GLY A 114 -14.78 14.09 -13.14
N LYS A 115 -13.93 13.25 -12.54
CA LYS A 115 -14.39 12.07 -11.81
C LYS A 115 -15.14 12.49 -10.54
N GLU A 116 -16.45 12.27 -10.53
CA GLU A 116 -17.28 12.35 -9.34
C GLU A 116 -17.84 10.96 -8.98
N GLN A 117 -17.95 10.67 -7.68
CA GLN A 117 -18.50 9.39 -7.19
C GLN A 117 -19.97 9.15 -7.61
N SER A 118 -20.69 10.20 -7.97
CA SER A 118 -22.11 10.20 -8.38
C SER A 118 -22.34 9.79 -9.84
N LEU A 119 -21.29 9.80 -10.68
CA LEU A 119 -21.41 9.54 -12.12
C LEU A 119 -21.29 8.04 -12.43
N SER A 120 -22.06 7.54 -13.39
CA SER A 120 -21.99 6.12 -13.81
C SER A 120 -20.59 5.76 -14.36
N GLU A 121 -20.12 4.55 -14.10
CA GLU A 121 -18.81 4.04 -14.57
C GLU A 121 -18.66 4.12 -16.10
N ASN A 122 -19.76 3.91 -16.83
CA ASN A 122 -19.82 4.02 -18.30
C ASN A 122 -19.54 5.43 -18.82
N PHE A 123 -19.87 6.46 -18.04
CA PHE A 123 -19.56 7.84 -18.37
C PHE A 123 -18.13 8.19 -17.98
N GLN A 124 -17.69 7.75 -16.79
CA GLN A 124 -16.34 8.00 -16.29
C GLN A 124 -15.26 7.36 -17.15
N SER A 125 -15.52 6.20 -17.76
CA SER A 125 -14.57 5.51 -18.65
C SER A 125 -14.28 6.26 -19.95
N ARG A 126 -15.09 7.27 -20.29
CA ARG A 126 -14.90 8.14 -21.46
C ARG A 126 -14.18 9.45 -21.13
N LEU A 127 -13.96 9.74 -19.85
CA LEU A 127 -13.28 10.95 -19.41
C LEU A 127 -11.76 10.82 -19.61
N PRO A 128 -11.06 11.93 -19.91
CA PRO A 128 -9.62 11.89 -20.08
C PRO A 128 -8.92 11.55 -18.77
N ALA A 129 -8.05 10.54 -18.83
CA ALA A 129 -7.22 10.09 -17.73
C ALA A 129 -5.78 10.57 -17.91
N TYR A 130 -5.12 10.87 -16.79
CA TYR A 130 -3.71 11.27 -16.77
C TYR A 130 -2.98 10.53 -15.65
N ASP A 131 -1.76 10.12 -15.95
CA ASP A 131 -0.88 9.44 -14.99
C ASP A 131 0.23 10.40 -14.56
N PHE A 132 0.32 10.65 -13.26
CA PHE A 132 1.46 11.34 -12.66
C PHE A 132 2.47 10.31 -12.20
N MET A 133 3.69 10.37 -12.74
CA MET A 133 4.76 9.46 -12.39
C MET A 133 5.85 10.20 -11.59
N LEU A 134 6.16 9.68 -10.41
CA LEU A 134 7.28 10.12 -9.60
C LEU A 134 8.34 9.03 -9.54
N ILE A 135 9.56 9.33 -9.94
CA ILE A 135 10.69 8.40 -9.86
C ILE A 135 11.54 8.75 -8.64
N GLN A 136 11.80 7.75 -7.80
CA GLN A 136 12.58 7.91 -6.57
C GLN A 136 13.64 6.82 -6.47
N LYS A 137 14.78 7.19 -5.92
CA LYS A 137 15.77 6.20 -5.51
C LYS A 137 15.30 5.59 -4.20
N TYR A 138 15.54 4.30 -4.02
CA TYR A 138 15.32 3.62 -2.76
C TYR A 138 16.49 2.69 -2.46
N GLY A 139 16.68 2.39 -1.19
CA GLY A 139 17.68 1.46 -0.71
C GLY A 139 17.23 0.80 0.59
N VAL A 140 18.07 -0.10 1.09
CA VAL A 140 17.90 -0.71 2.41
C VAL A 140 19.15 -0.42 3.22
N GLN A 141 18.98 0.25 4.36
CA GLN A 141 20.06 0.51 5.30
C GLN A 141 19.61 0.03 6.69
N ASN A 142 20.42 -0.82 7.33
CA ASN A 142 20.13 -1.37 8.66
C ASN A 142 18.73 -2.03 8.77
N GLY A 143 18.30 -2.73 7.72
CA GLY A 143 17.00 -3.41 7.68
C GLY A 143 15.79 -2.48 7.58
N LYS A 144 16.00 -1.19 7.26
CA LYS A 144 14.95 -0.20 7.01
C LYS A 144 15.05 0.33 5.59
N TRP A 145 13.91 0.74 5.04
CA TRP A 145 13.89 1.49 3.79
C TRP A 145 14.60 2.82 3.94
N TYR A 146 15.39 3.17 2.95
CA TYR A 146 16.03 4.45 2.77
C TYR A 146 15.50 5.03 1.47
N LEU A 147 14.91 6.22 1.52
CA LEU A 147 14.34 6.95 0.38
C LEU A 147 15.19 8.18 0.10
#